data_AF-A0A6I4Z9I2-F1
#
_entry.id   AF-A0A6I4Z9I2-F1
#
_cell.length_a   1.000
_cell.length_b   1.000
_cell.length_c   1.000
_cell.angle_alpha   90.00
_cell.angle_beta   90.00
_cell.angle_gamma   90.00
#
_symmetry.space_group_name_H-M   'P 1'
#
loop_
_entity.id
_entity.type
_entity.pdbx_description
1 polymer ?
#
loop_
_entity_poly.entity_id
_entity_poly.type
_entity_poly.pdbx_seq_one_letter_code
_entity_poly.pdbx_strand_id
1 'polypeptide(L)' 'MRFGVTLPNGGYGGDPATLIQLAVDAEEAGWDGVFLQALI' A
#
# COMPACT_ATOMS: atom_id res chain seq x y z
N MET A 1 3.74 -12.30 -15.37
CA MET A 1 4.66 -11.60 -14.45
C MET A 1 3.82 -11.07 -13.29
N ARG A 2 4.36 -11.02 -12.07
CA ARG A 2 3.63 -10.51 -10.89
C ARG A 2 4.25 -9.21 -10.40
N PHE A 3 3.43 -8.22 -10.06
CA PHE A 3 3.87 -6.90 -9.62
C PHE A 3 3.13 -6.47 -8.36
N GLY A 4 3.83 -5.77 -7.47
CA GLY A 4 3.26 -5.22 -6.24
C GLY A 4 3.52 -3.73 -6.11
N VAL A 5 2.79 -3.07 -5.20
CA VAL A 5 2.87 -1.64 -4.95
C VAL A 5 3.32 -1.35 -3.51
N THR A 6 4.16 -0.33 -3.34
CA THR A 6 4.61 0.12 -2.03
C THR A 6 3.77 1.31 -1.57
N LEU A 7 3.17 1.21 -0.38
CA LEU A 7 2.38 2.26 0.23
C LEU A 7 3.24 3.15 1.15
N PRO A 8 3.00 4.47 1.16
CA PRO A 8 3.69 5.40 2.04
C PRO A 8 3.12 5.29 3.46
N ASN A 9 3.83 4.67 4.39
CA ASN A 9 3.41 4.56 5.80
C ASN A 9 3.95 5.67 6.70
N GLY A 10 4.58 6.70 6.13
CA GLY A 10 5.09 7.87 6.84
C GLY A 10 4.35 9.15 6.46
N GLY A 11 4.19 10.06 7.41
CA GLY A 11 3.59 11.38 7.17
C GLY A 11 2.10 11.33 6.81
N TYR A 12 1.64 12.34 6.06
CA TYR A 12 0.25 12.45 5.60
C TYR A 12 -0.01 11.37 4.54
N GLY A 13 -0.81 10.35 4.89
CA GLY A 13 -1.06 9.15 4.07
C GLY A 13 -0.63 7.83 4.73
N GLY A 14 0.10 7.91 5.86
CA GLY A 14 0.54 6.73 6.60
C GLY A 14 -0.38 6.28 7.74
N ASP A 15 -1.55 6.89 7.91
CA ASP A 15 -2.49 6.45 8.94
C ASP A 15 -3.09 5.07 8.58
N PRO A 16 -3.39 4.21 9.56
CA PRO A 16 -3.82 2.84 9.28
C PRO A 16 -5.09 2.74 8.42
N ALA A 17 -6.03 3.68 8.55
CA ALA A 17 -7.28 3.63 7.80
C ALA A 17 -7.04 3.91 6.31
N THR A 18 -6.24 4.93 5.98
CA THR A 18 -5.82 5.22 4.61
C THR A 18 -5.02 4.07 4.01
N LEU A 19 -4.08 3.46 4.76
CA LEU A 19 -3.31 2.32 4.29
C LEU A 19 -4.18 1.10 3.96
N ILE A 20 -5.22 0.85 4.76
CA ILE A 20 -6.18 -0.23 4.50
C ILE A 20 -6.96 0.07 3.22
N GLN A 21 -7.46 1.29 3.03
CA GLN A 21 -8.19 1.66 1.81
C GLN A 21 -7.32 1.48 0.57
N LEU A 22 -6.07 1.96 0.60
CA LEU A 22 -5.13 1.79 -0.49
C LEU A 22 -4.79 0.33 -0.77
N ALA A 23 -4.74 -0.53 0.26
CA ALA A 23 -4.53 -1.96 0.08
C ALA A 23 -5.71 -2.63 -0.64
N VAL A 24 -6.95 -2.30 -0.24
CA VAL A 24 -8.17 -2.78 -0.91
C VAL A 24 -8.20 -2.31 -2.36
N ASP A 25 -7.95 -1.02 -2.61
CA ASP A 25 -7.92 -0.46 -3.96
C ASP A 25 -6.84 -1.13 -4.83
N ALA A 26 -5.69 -1.48 -4.25
CA ALA A 26 -4.64 -2.19 -4.96
C ALA A 26 -5.05 -3.62 -5.34
N GLU A 27 -5.68 -4.35 -4.43
CA GLU A 27 -6.21 -5.69 -4.71
C GLU A 27 -7.29 -5.65 -5.80
N GLU A 28 -8.22 -4.70 -5.74
CA GLU A 28 -9.28 -4.51 -6.75
C GLU A 28 -8.71 -4.11 -8.13
N ALA A 29 -7.62 -3.35 -8.16
CA ALA A 29 -6.91 -2.98 -9.38
C ALA A 29 -6.03 -4.12 -9.94
N GLY A 30 -5.95 -5.27 -9.26
CA GLY A 30 -5.24 -6.46 -9.72
C GLY A 30 -3.75 -6.50 -9.37
N TRP A 31 -3.31 -5.74 -8.37
CA TRP A 31 -1.94 -5.85 -7.85
C TRP A 31 -1.77 -7.19 -7.11
N ASP A 32 -0.61 -7.83 -7.30
CA ASP A 32 -0.31 -9.13 -6.67
C ASP A 32 0.15 -9.02 -5.22
N GLY A 33 0.38 -7.80 -4.72
CA GLY A 33 0.78 -7.57 -3.34
C GLY A 33 1.01 -6.11 -2.99
N VAL A 34 0.91 -5.82 -1.68
CA VAL A 34 1.16 -4.51 -1.06
C VAL A 34 2.28 -4.61 -0.04
N PHE A 35 3.16 -3.61 -0.05
CA PHE A 35 4.30 -3.50 0.87
C PHE A 35 4.27 -2.14 1.56
N LEU A 36 4.71 -2.08 2.81
CA LEU A 36 4.85 -0.82 3.52
C LEU A 36 6.28 -0.31 3.38
N GLN A 37 6.42 1.00 3.18
CA GLN A 37 7.73 1.64 3.20
C GLN A 37 8.41 1.40 4.56
N ALA A 38 9.67 0.98 4.57
CA ALA A 38 10.46 1.00 5.80
C ALA A 38 11.13 2.37 5.91
N LEU A 39 10.93 3.07 7.03
CA LEU A 39 11.76 4.23 7.37
C LEU A 39 13.10 3.68 7.86
N ILE A 40 14.17 3.97 7.11
CA ILE A 40 15.55 3.83 7.58
C ILE A 40 15.94 5.01 8.45
#